data_AF-A0A6B3EJY6-F1
#
_entry.id   AF-A0A6B3EJY6-F1
#
_cell.length_a   1.000
_cell.length_b   1.000
_cell.length_c   1.000
_cell.angle_alpha   90.00
_cell.angle_beta   90.00
_cell.angle_gamma   90.00
#
_symmetry.space_group_name_H-M   'P 1'
#
loop_
_entity.id
_entity.type
_entity.pdbx_description
1 polymer ?
#
loop_
_entity_poly.entity_id
_entity_poly.type
_entity_poly.pdbx_seq_one_letter_code
_entity_poly.pdbx_strand_id
1 'polypeptide(L)' 'KVIGGYWKARKAFVTAVGGTRPSGTTLITEDFAVPPSRLAEACEALLELQTAHGFDAAVAGHAAHGNLHFLLAFDAAKP' A
#
# COMPACT_ATOMS: atom_id res chain seq x y z
N LYS A 1 -13.95 -16.77 -15.31
CA LYS A 1 -13.00 -15.78 -15.89
C LYS A 1 -12.77 -14.57 -14.98
N VAL A 2 -13.81 -13.93 -14.46
CA VAL A 2 -13.71 -12.70 -13.62
C VAL A 2 -12.96 -12.91 -12.30
N ILE A 3 -13.31 -13.93 -11.51
CA ILE A 3 -12.65 -14.22 -10.21
C ILE A 3 -11.14 -14.41 -10.37
N GLY A 4 -10.71 -15.17 -11.38
CA GLY A 4 -9.29 -15.38 -11.67
C GLY A 4 -8.56 -14.08 -12.04
N GLY A 5 -9.25 -13.14 -12.69
CA GLY A 5 -8.73 -11.80 -12.97
C GLY A 5 -8.48 -11.00 -11.70
N TYR A 6 -9.45 -10.95 -10.78
CA TYR A 6 -9.27 -10.25 -9.50
C TYR A 6 -8.18 -10.89 -8.63
N TRP A 7 -8.08 -12.22 -8.63
CA TRP A 7 -7.00 -12.90 -7.92
C TRP A 7 -5.62 -12.57 -8.50
N LYS A 8 -5.51 -12.48 -9.84
CA LYS A 8 -4.28 -12.04 -10.50
C LYS A 8 -3.94 -10.60 -10.12
N ALA A 9 -4.91 -9.69 -10.11
CA ALA A 9 -4.73 -8.30 -9.69
C ALA A 9 -4.23 -8.21 -8.24
N ARG A 10 -4.87 -8.92 -7.30
CA ARG A 10 -4.47 -8.93 -5.88
C ARG A 10 -3.03 -9.40 -5.67
N LYS A 11 -2.59 -10.42 -6.41
CA LYS A 11 -1.20 -10.92 -6.34
C LYS A 11 -0.21 -9.96 -6.97
N ALA A 12 -0.62 -9.24 -8.01
CA ALA A 12 0.24 -8.31 -8.73
C ALA A 12 0.35 -6.93 -8.06
N PHE A 13 -0.47 -6.62 -7.04
CA PHE A 13 -0.58 -5.28 -6.45
C PHE A 13 0.77 -4.64 -6.12
N VAL A 14 1.59 -5.28 -5.28
CA VAL A 14 2.89 -4.74 -4.86
C VAL A 14 3.85 -4.58 -6.04
N THR A 15 3.88 -5.57 -6.95
CA THR A 15 4.72 -5.51 -8.16
C THR A 15 4.28 -4.38 -9.10
N ALA A 16 2.98 -4.13 -9.22
CA ALA A 16 2.43 -3.08 -10.06
C ALA A 16 2.78 -1.70 -9.47
N VAL A 17 2.47 -1.46 -8.19
CA VAL A 17 2.76 -0.18 -7.51
C VAL A 17 4.27 0.07 -7.45
N GLY A 18 5.05 -0.95 -7.10
CA GLY A 18 6.51 -0.84 -7.09
C GLY A 18 7.10 -0.61 -8.48
N GLY A 19 6.53 -1.22 -9.52
CA GLY A 19 7.01 -1.09 -10.91
C GLY A 19 6.73 0.28 -11.54
N THR A 20 5.72 1.00 -11.06
CA THR A 20 5.35 2.34 -11.58
C THR A 20 6.10 3.49 -10.92
N ARG A 21 6.88 3.22 -9.87
CA ARG A 21 7.63 4.26 -9.15
C ARG A 21 8.71 4.91 -10.04
N PRO A 22 9.07 6.18 -9.79
CA PRO A 22 10.14 6.84 -10.55
C PRO A 22 11.49 6.12 -10.43
N SER A 23 12.28 6.11 -11.52
CA SER A 23 13.62 5.52 -11.51
C SER A 23 14.53 6.21 -10.50
N GLY A 24 15.40 5.45 -9.84
CA GLY A 24 16.30 5.95 -8.80
C GLY A 24 15.63 6.13 -7.43
N THR A 25 14.33 5.88 -7.28
CA THR A 25 13.65 5.89 -5.98
C THR A 25 13.76 4.57 -5.25
N THR A 26 13.86 4.68 -3.93
CA THR A 26 13.71 3.60 -2.96
C THR A 26 12.22 3.31 -2.76
N LEU A 27 11.88 2.03 -2.69
CA LEU A 27 10.55 1.57 -2.31
C LEU A 27 10.63 0.94 -0.93
N ILE A 28 9.84 1.46 0.01
CA ILE A 28 9.57 0.80 1.28
C ILE A 28 8.18 0.18 1.20
N THR A 29 8.06 -1.07 1.66
CA THR A 29 6.78 -1.75 1.83
C THR A 29 6.59 -1.99 3.32
N GLU A 30 5.69 -1.23 3.92
CA GLU A 30 5.38 -1.34 5.34
C GLU A 30 4.27 -2.36 5.57
N ASP A 31 4.38 -3.11 6.67
CA ASP A 31 3.43 -4.14 7.09
C ASP A 31 3.11 -3.93 8.57
N PHE A 32 1.85 -3.63 8.88
CA PHE A 32 1.41 -3.48 10.27
C PHE A 32 0.00 -4.02 10.50
N ALA A 33 -0.35 -4.21 11.77
CA ALA A 33 -1.65 -4.73 12.17
C ALA A 33 -2.37 -3.77 13.13
N VAL A 34 -3.69 -3.69 12.97
CA VAL A 34 -4.63 -3.03 13.88
C VAL A 34 -5.69 -4.04 14.33
N PRO A 35 -6.44 -3.77 15.41
CA PRO A 35 -7.64 -4.55 15.68
C PRO A 35 -8.56 -4.57 14.45
N PRO A 36 -9.09 -5.73 14.01
CA PRO A 36 -9.93 -5.80 12.80
C PRO A 36 -11.14 -4.84 12.82
N SER A 37 -11.68 -4.54 14.02
CA SER A 37 -12.74 -3.56 14.21
C SER A 37 -12.36 -2.12 13.85
N ARG A 38 -11.06 -1.81 13.77
CA ARG A 38 -10.51 -0.51 13.38
C ARG A 38 -9.85 -0.50 11.99
N LEU A 39 -9.99 -1.59 11.22
CA LEU A 39 -9.36 -1.71 9.90
C LEU A 39 -9.76 -0.57 8.94
N ALA A 40 -11.06 -0.23 8.89
CA ALA A 40 -11.55 0.81 7.99
C ALA A 40 -10.96 2.19 8.36
N GLU A 41 -11.03 2.56 9.64
CA GLU A 41 -10.45 3.80 10.17
C GLU A 41 -8.94 3.89 9.88
N ALA A 42 -8.20 2.80 10.12
CA ALA A 42 -6.77 2.76 9.86
C ALA A 42 -6.45 2.88 8.36
N CYS A 43 -7.25 2.24 7.49
CA CYS A 43 -7.08 2.33 6.05
C CYS A 43 -7.29 3.77 5.54
N GLU A 44 -8.33 4.46 6.02
CA GLU A 44 -8.60 5.86 5.68
C GLU A 44 -7.47 6.77 6.17
N ALA A 45 -7.07 6.64 7.44
CA ALA A 45 -6.00 7.45 8.02
C ALA A 45 -4.66 7.28 7.29
N LEU A 46 -4.31 6.06 6.85
CA LEU A 46 -3.10 5.82 6.06
C LEU A 46 -3.14 6.47 4.67
N LEU A 47 -4.29 6.45 4.00
CA LEU A 47 -4.45 7.08 2.69
C LEU A 47 -4.32 8.61 2.82
N GLU A 48 -4.92 9.18 3.87
CA GLU A 48 -4.79 10.60 4.22
C GLU A 48 -3.35 10.98 4.53
N LEU A 49 -2.64 10.19 5.36
CA LEU A 49 -1.23 10.43 5.69
C LEU A 49 -0.32 10.37 4.45
N GLN A 50 -0.48 9.35 3.60
CA GLN A 50 0.29 9.26 2.36
C GLN A 50 0.07 10.51 1.47
N THR A 51 -1.19 10.91 1.31
CA THR A 51 -1.53 12.11 0.54
C THR A 51 -0.95 13.38 1.14
N ALA A 52 -1.05 13.55 2.46
CA ALA A 52 -0.55 14.72 3.18
C ALA A 52 0.97 14.88 3.09
N HIS A 53 1.71 13.77 2.96
CA HIS A 53 3.16 13.77 2.82
C HIS A 53 3.64 13.67 1.35
N GLY A 54 2.73 13.73 0.37
CA GLY A 54 3.08 13.75 -1.05
C GLY A 54 3.46 12.38 -1.65
N PHE A 55 3.03 11.29 -1.02
CA PHE A 55 3.20 9.93 -1.55
C PHE A 55 1.99 9.51 -2.38
N ASP A 56 2.22 8.61 -3.35
CA ASP A 56 1.16 7.93 -4.08
C ASP A 56 0.37 7.02 -3.11
N ALA A 57 -0.83 7.46 -2.73
CA ALA A 57 -1.63 6.78 -1.72
C ALA A 57 -2.10 5.40 -2.19
N ALA A 58 -1.61 4.35 -1.53
CA ALA A 58 -2.01 2.98 -1.80
C ALA A 58 -1.99 2.15 -0.51
N VAL A 59 -3.11 1.48 -0.23
CA VAL A 59 -3.24 0.56 0.91
C VAL A 59 -3.87 -0.74 0.43
N ALA A 60 -3.29 -1.87 0.80
CA ALA A 60 -3.85 -3.20 0.62
C ALA A 60 -3.74 -3.99 1.91
N GLY A 61 -4.39 -5.14 2.01
CA GLY A 61 -4.36 -5.88 3.27
C GLY A 61 -4.97 -7.26 3.26
N HIS A 62 -4.94 -7.85 4.44
CA HIS A 62 -5.67 -9.04 4.83
C HIS A 62 -6.69 -8.64 5.89
N ALA A 63 -7.88 -8.24 5.44
CA ALA A 63 -8.91 -7.67 6.29
C ALA A 63 -9.25 -8.53 7.52
N ALA A 64 -9.30 -9.85 7.34
CA ALA A 64 -9.58 -10.81 8.40
C ALA A 64 -8.61 -10.74 9.60
N HIS A 65 -7.40 -10.23 9.39
CA HIS A 65 -6.35 -10.15 10.42
C HIS A 65 -6.02 -8.72 10.81
N GLY A 66 -6.79 -7.72 10.35
CA GLY A 66 -6.47 -6.33 10.64
C GLY A 66 -5.14 -5.86 10.04
N ASN A 67 -4.61 -6.59 9.06
CA ASN A 67 -3.25 -6.45 8.56
C ASN A 67 -3.22 -5.61 7.28
N LEU A 68 -2.49 -4.50 7.31
CA LEU A 68 -2.42 -3.47 6.28
C LEU A 68 -1.00 -3.34 5.75
N HIS A 69 -0.91 -3.11 4.45
CA HIS A 69 0.30 -2.93 3.67
C HIS A 69 0.19 -1.62 2.92
N PHE A 70 1.17 -0.75 3.05
CA PHE A 70 1.27 0.49 2.28
C PHE A 70 2.69 0.68 1.75
N LEU A 71 2.83 1.47 0.70
CA LEU A 71 4.09 1.62 -0.03
C LEU A 71 4.52 3.08 -0.04
N LEU A 72 5.81 3.32 0.20
CA LEU A 72 6.41 4.64 0.12
C LEU A 72 7.51 4.61 -0.93
N ALA A 73 7.37 5.44 -1.97
CA ALA A 73 8.41 5.62 -2.98
C ALA A 73 9.04 7.01 -2.81
N PHE A 74 10.36 7.05 -2.60
CA PHE A 74 11.09 8.31 -2.39
C PHE A 74 12.55 8.21 -2.81
N ASP A 75 13.18 9.35 -3.08
CA ASP A 75 14.62 9.44 -3.31
C ASP A 75 15.34 9.54 -1.96
N ALA A 76 15.97 8.45 -1.50
CA ALA A 76 16.66 8.41 -0.21
C ALA A 76 17.85 9.39 -0.11
N ALA A 77 18.32 9.94 -1.24
CA ALA A 77 19.34 10.98 -1.26
C ALA A 77 18.76 12.39 -1.09
N LYS A 78 17.44 12.55 -1.11
CA LYS A 78 16.73 13.83 -0.94
C LYS A 78 15.74 13.73 0.25
N PRO A 79 16.20 14.02 1.48
CA PRO A 79 15.37 13.93 2.68
C PRO A 79 14.29 15.02 2.73
#